data_AF-A0AAD1G211-F1
#
_entry.id   AF-A0AAD1G211-F1
#
_cell.length_a   1.000
_cell.length_b   1.000
_cell.length_c   1.000
_cell.angle_alpha   90.00
_cell.angle_beta   90.00
_cell.angle_gamma   90.00
#
_symmetry.space_group_name_H-M   'P 1'
#
loop_
_entity.id
_entity.type
_entity.pdbx_description
1 polymer ?
#
loop_
_entity_poly.entity_id
_entity_poly.type
_entity_poly.pdbx_seq_one_letter_code
_entity_poly.pdbx_strand_id
1 'polypeptide(L)' 'MIRIDDDTLSRHLEVAISGAAPAILDGLADTDRCRRHTATADLARYLTERLGCFYIQGEDAIMRPAGHPSLFADLGPLG' A
#
# COMPACT_ATOMS: atom_id res chain seq x y z
N MET A 1 -6.49 19.40 -5.54
CA MET A 1 -6.75 17.99 -5.92
C MET A 1 -7.53 17.99 -7.21
N ILE A 2 -7.01 17.36 -8.25
CA ILE A 2 -7.76 17.15 -9.49
C ILE A 2 -8.75 16.01 -9.21
N ARG A 3 -10.02 16.18 -9.57
CA ARG A 3 -11.03 15.13 -9.47
C ARG A 3 -11.04 14.40 -10.81
N ILE A 4 -10.75 13.11 -10.80
CA ILE A 4 -10.84 12.24 -11.98
C ILE A 4 -12.26 11.68 -12.05
N ASP A 5 -12.85 11.62 -13.25
CA ASP A 5 -14.12 10.92 -13.46
C ASP A 5 -13.92 9.40 -13.48
N ASP A 6 -14.98 8.67 -13.15
CA ASP A 6 -14.92 7.21 -12.99
C ASP A 6 -14.55 6.48 -14.29
N ASP A 7 -15.01 6.97 -15.44
CA ASP A 7 -14.70 6.37 -16.75
C ASP A 7 -13.21 6.53 -17.10
N THR A 8 -12.66 7.70 -16.85
CA THR A 8 -11.22 7.96 -17.04
C THR A 8 -10.39 7.14 -16.07
N LEU A 9 -10.78 7.05 -14.79
CA LEU A 9 -10.09 6.21 -13.81
C LEU A 9 -10.13 4.73 -14.21
N SER A 10 -11.29 4.23 -14.65
CA SER A 10 -11.46 2.86 -15.12
C SER A 10 -10.50 2.54 -16.26
N ARG A 11 -10.42 3.44 -17.26
CA ARG A 11 -9.48 3.28 -18.38
C ARG A 11 -8.03 3.22 -17.93
N HIS A 12 -7.64 4.04 -16.96
CA HIS A 12 -6.28 4.01 -16.42
C HIS A 12 -5.98 2.73 -15.65
N LEU A 13 -6.97 2.20 -14.92
CA LEU A 13 -6.89 0.90 -14.25
C LEU A 13 -6.76 -0.25 -15.25
N GLU A 14 -7.57 -0.28 -16.31
CA GLU A 14 -7.49 -1.29 -17.36
C GLU A 14 -6.10 -1.35 -17.98
N VAL A 15 -5.54 -0.19 -18.33
CA VAL A 15 -4.20 -0.16 -18.93
C VAL A 15 -3.12 -0.51 -17.90
N ALA A 16 -3.30 -0.11 -16.63
CA ALA A 16 -2.37 -0.47 -15.56
C ALA A 16 -2.34 -1.98 -15.30
N ILE A 17 -3.51 -2.61 -15.22
CA ILE A 17 -3.64 -4.06 -15.05
C ILE A 17 -3.08 -4.80 -16.27
N SER A 18 -3.35 -4.31 -17.49
CA SER A 18 -2.86 -4.92 -18.73
C SER A 18 -1.33 -4.87 -18.87
N GLY A 19 -0.69 -3.86 -18.28
CA GLY A 19 0.77 -3.69 -18.28
C GLY A 19 1.46 -4.19 -17.02
N ALA A 20 0.72 -4.66 -16.02
CA ALA A 20 1.29 -5.09 -14.74
C ALA A 20 2.10 -6.38 -14.91
N ALA A 21 3.15 -6.52 -14.10
CA ALA A 21 3.91 -7.75 -14.05
C ALA A 21 3.01 -8.91 -13.53
N PRO A 22 3.17 -10.15 -14.03
CA PRO A 22 2.38 -11.30 -13.57
C PRO A 22 2.39 -11.47 -12.04
N ALA A 23 3.54 -11.21 -11.41
CA ALA A 23 3.68 -11.28 -9.95
C ALA A 23 2.74 -10.32 -9.19
N ILE A 24 2.41 -9.15 -9.76
CA ILE A 24 1.46 -8.21 -9.16
C ILE A 24 0.04 -8.76 -9.28
N LEU A 25 -0.31 -9.33 -10.45
CA LEU A 25 -1.62 -9.93 -10.68
C LEU A 25 -1.85 -11.16 -9.78
N ASP A 26 -0.83 -12.00 -9.64
CA ASP A 26 -0.84 -13.14 -8.73
C ASP A 26 -0.98 -12.67 -7.27
N GLY A 27 -0.27 -11.61 -6.90
CA GLY A 27 -0.37 -11.00 -5.57
C GLY A 27 -1.75 -10.42 -5.27
N LEU A 28 -2.44 -9.84 -6.26
CA LEU A 28 -3.82 -9.35 -6.12
C LEU A 28 -4.84 -10.47 -5.92
N ALA A 29 -4.57 -11.65 -6.48
CA ALA A 29 -5.38 -12.85 -6.33
C ALA A 29 -5.03 -13.71 -5.10
N ASP A 30 -3.97 -13.35 -4.35
CA ASP A 30 -3.49 -14.13 -3.20
C ASP A 30 -4.55 -14.17 -2.08
N THR A 31 -4.60 -15.26 -1.32
CA THR A 31 -5.52 -15.35 -0.17
C THR A 31 -4.99 -14.57 1.03
N ASP A 32 -3.66 -14.45 1.13
CA ASP A 32 -2.96 -13.69 2.16
C ASP A 32 -3.26 -12.18 2.01
N ARG A 33 -3.82 -11.60 3.07
CA ARG A 33 -4.18 -10.18 3.13
C ARG A 33 -2.97 -9.27 2.96
N CYS A 34 -1.83 -9.62 3.57
CA CYS A 34 -0.61 -8.82 3.50
C CYS A 34 -0.06 -8.81 2.07
N ARG A 35 -0.03 -9.96 1.41
CA ARG A 35 0.43 -10.05 0.01
C ARG A 35 -0.48 -9.30 -0.95
N ARG A 36 -1.80 -9.41 -0.78
CA ARG A 36 -2.77 -8.61 -1.54
C ARG A 36 -2.60 -7.12 -1.31
N HIS A 37 -2.40 -6.70 -0.07
CA HIS A 37 -2.19 -5.29 0.27
C HIS A 37 -0.94 -4.75 -0.42
N THR A 38 0.17 -5.49 -0.35
CA THR A 38 1.42 -5.12 -1.06
C THR A 38 1.21 -4.99 -2.56
N ALA A 39 0.58 -5.99 -3.20
CA ALA A 39 0.32 -5.95 -4.63
C ALA A 39 -0.63 -4.80 -5.03
N THR A 40 -1.60 -4.47 -4.18
CA THR A 40 -2.50 -3.33 -4.36
C THR A 40 -1.72 -2.01 -4.28
N ALA A 41 -0.82 -1.87 -3.31
CA ALA A 41 0.03 -0.69 -3.16
C ALA A 41 0.97 -0.50 -4.36
N ASP A 42 1.56 -1.59 -4.87
CA ASP A 42 2.42 -1.57 -6.04
C ASP A 42 1.65 -1.16 -7.32
N LEU A 43 0.44 -1.71 -7.52
CA LEU A 43 -0.43 -1.30 -8.62
C LEU A 43 -0.84 0.17 -8.52
N ALA A 44 -1.17 0.63 -7.30
CA ALA A 44 -1.52 2.02 -7.05
C ALA A 44 -0.33 2.95 -7.36
N ARG A 45 0.90 2.58 -6.96
CA ARG A 45 2.10 3.36 -7.30
C ARG A 45 2.32 3.43 -8.80
N TYR A 46 2.15 2.32 -9.52
CA TYR A 46 2.21 2.31 -10.97
C TYR A 46 1.15 3.24 -11.61
N LEU A 47 -0.08 3.22 -11.10
CA LEU A 47 -1.15 4.10 -11.56
C LEU A 47 -0.83 5.59 -11.30
N THR A 48 -0.25 5.89 -10.13
CA THR A 48 0.22 7.23 -9.72
C THR A 48 1.28 7.75 -10.69
N GLU A 49 2.32 6.96 -10.94
CA GLU A 49 3.40 7.27 -11.88
C GLU A 49 2.85 7.50 -13.29
N ARG A 50 1.91 6.66 -13.73
CA ARG A 50 1.26 6.75 -15.04
C ARG A 50 0.37 7.99 -15.19
N LEU A 51 -0.36 8.36 -14.15
CA LEU A 51 -1.25 9.51 -14.14
C LEU A 51 -0.48 10.83 -14.02
N GLY A 52 0.81 10.80 -13.67
CA GLY A 52 1.76 11.93 -13.73
C GLY A 52 1.48 13.11 -12.79
N CYS A 53 0.31 13.17 -12.17
CA CYS A 53 -0.23 14.35 -11.48
C CYS A 53 -0.98 14.04 -10.17
N PHE A 54 -1.04 12.77 -9.74
CA PHE A 54 -1.80 12.35 -8.57
C PHE A 54 -0.86 11.71 -7.56
N TYR A 55 -1.02 12.02 -6.28
CA TYR A 55 -0.27 11.41 -5.18
C TYR A 55 -1.21 10.42 -4.48
N ILE A 56 -0.91 9.12 -4.53
CA ILE A 56 -1.65 8.13 -3.74
C ILE A 56 -1.01 8.07 -2.36
N GLN A 57 -1.70 8.66 -1.38
CA GLN A 57 -1.29 8.59 0.01
C GLN A 57 -1.75 7.25 0.58
N GLY A 58 -0.86 6.26 0.58
CA GLY A 58 -1.09 5.00 1.28
C GLY A 58 -1.19 5.27 2.78
N GLU A 59 -2.23 4.75 3.42
CA GLU A 59 -2.47 4.86 4.86
C GLU A 59 -1.53 3.96 5.69
N ASP A 60 -0.34 3.64 5.18
CA ASP A 60 0.65 2.79 5.87
C ASP A 60 1.45 3.54 6.95
N ALA A 61 1.13 4.82 7.21
CA ALA A 61 1.74 5.59 8.29
C ALA A 61 1.01 5.48 9.65
N ILE A 62 -0.20 4.88 9.71
CA ILE A 62 -0.98 4.79 10.96
C ILE A 62 -0.75 3.46 11.71
N MET A 63 0.12 2.59 11.19
CA MET A 63 0.53 1.36 11.89
C MET A 63 2.04 1.27 12.08
N ARG A 64 2.68 2.36 12.51
CA ARG A 64 3.79 2.19 13.46
C ARG A 64 3.11 1.89 14.81
N PRO A 65 3.32 0.73 15.45
CA PRO A 65 3.06 0.66 16.87
C PRO A 65 3.97 1.74 17.47
N ALA A 66 3.34 2.83 17.95
CA ALA A 66 3.99 3.74 18.88
C ALA A 66 4.62 2.83 19.93
N GLY A 67 5.95 2.90 20.06
CA GLY A 67 6.70 2.02 20.95
C GLY A 67 5.99 2.00 22.29
N HIS A 68 5.42 0.84 22.63
CA HIS A 68 4.89 0.62 23.95
C HIS A 68 6.08 0.79 24.90
N PRO A 69 6.03 1.71 25.88
CA PRO A 69 7.04 1.73 26.92
C PRO A 69 6.91 0.37 27.63
N SER A 70 7.91 -0.49 27.46
CA SER A 70 7.99 -1.78 28.13
C SER A 70 7.76 -1.59 29.63
N LEU A 71 6.62 -2.07 30.13
CA LEU A 71 6.23 -2.09 31.54
C LEU A 71 7.11 -3.01 32.42
N PHE A 72 8.23 -3.52 31.87
CA PHE A 72 9.11 -4.51 32.51
C PHE A 72 10.60 -4.25 32.28
N ALA A 73 11.03 -3.00 32.16
CA ALA A 73 12.44 -2.65 32.07
C ALA A 73 12.90 -1.81 33.26
N ASP A 74 12.84 -2.37 34.48
CA ASP A 74 13.95 -2.24 35.45
C ASP A 74 13.73 -3.08 36.72
N LEU A 75 13.98 -4.39 36.62
CA LEU A 75 14.33 -5.20 37.79
C LEU A 75 15.81 -5.58 37.71
N GLY A 76 16.68 -4.74 38.28
CA GLY A 76 18.00 -5.12 38.77
C GLY A 76 18.98 -3.94 38.99
N PRO A 77 20.01 -4.07 39.86
CA PRO A 77 20.29 -5.14 40.82
C PRO A 77 20.04 -4.73 42.28
N LEU A 78 19.67 -5.71 43.11
CA LEU A 78 19.79 -5.59 44.57
C LEU A 78 21.28 -5.44 44.91
N GLY A 79 21.63 -4.29 45.47
CA GLY A 79 22.90 -4.00 46.13
C GLY A 79 22.63 -3.33 47.46
#